data_AF-A0A964YIK4-F1
#
_entry.id   AF-A0A964YIK4-F1
#
_cell.length_a   1.000
_cell.length_b   1.000
_cell.length_c   1.000
_cell.angle_alpha   90.00
_cell.angle_beta   90.00
_cell.angle_gamma   90.00
#
_symmetry.space_group_name_H-M   'P 1'
#
loop_
_entity.id
_entity.type
_entity.pdbx_description
1 polymer ?
#
loop_
_entity_poly.entity_id
_entity_poly.type
_entity_poly.pdbx_seq_one_letter_code
_entity_poly.pdbx_strand_id
1 'polypeptide(L)'
;MNFLNQLRWTLVSNEIGTQQSLQVAREEIMDNLRQQLMGYFGSMSLGGNLDWLDSYVERMMADKQQVESAYQRVFSSKVLAWAASQAKPTEKKVSVEDFQKLQEKHQH
;
A
#
# COMPACT_ATOMS: atom_id res chain seq x y z
N MET A 1 13.87 8.39 -17.68
CA MET A 1 14.31 7.98 -16.33
C MET A 1 13.38 6.97 -15.62
N ASN A 2 12.07 6.87 -15.93
CA ASN A 2 11.10 6.15 -15.08
C ASN A 2 11.19 4.61 -15.16
N PHE A 3 11.36 4.02 -16.36
CA PHE A 3 11.41 2.55 -16.53
C PHE A 3 12.54 1.86 -15.75
N LEU A 4 13.76 2.38 -15.80
CA LEU A 4 14.90 1.76 -15.09
C LEU A 4 14.71 1.77 -13.58
N ASN A 5 14.10 2.82 -13.02
CA ASN A 5 13.80 2.90 -11.60
C ASN A 5 12.71 1.89 -11.20
N GLN A 6 11.66 1.75 -12.02
CA GLN A 6 10.62 0.74 -11.81
C GLN A 6 11.19 -0.68 -11.90
N LEU A 7 12.05 -0.96 -12.89
CA LEU A 7 12.71 -2.26 -13.02
C LEU A 7 13.56 -2.58 -11.80
N ARG A 8 14.37 -1.62 -11.31
CA ARG A 8 15.15 -1.79 -10.08
C ARG A 8 14.26 -2.08 -8.87
N TRP A 9 13.17 -1.32 -8.70
CA TRP A 9 12.22 -1.53 -7.62
C TRP A 9 11.62 -2.94 -7.66
N THR A 10 11.19 -3.41 -8.83
CA THR A 10 10.66 -4.76 -9.01
C THR A 10 11.68 -5.83 -8.62
N LEU A 11 12.91 -5.72 -9.11
CA LEU A 11 13.96 -6.70 -8.81
C LEU A 11 14.29 -6.76 -7.31
N VAL A 12 14.48 -5.60 -6.68
CA VAL A 12 14.78 -5.53 -5.23
C VAL A 12 13.62 -6.04 -4.40
N SER A 13 12.38 -5.68 -4.74
CA SER A 13 11.19 -6.12 -4.00
C SER A 13 11.01 -7.63 -4.10
N ASN A 14 11.22 -8.22 -5.28
CA ASN A 14 11.13 -9.66 -5.48
C ASN A 14 12.21 -10.42 -4.70
N GLU A 15 13.43 -9.91 -4.67
CA GLU A 15 14.53 -10.48 -3.89
C GLU A 15 14.20 -10.47 -2.40
N ILE A 16 13.75 -9.34 -1.85
CA ILE A 16 13.32 -9.22 -0.46
C ILE A 16 12.18 -10.19 -0.16
N GLY A 17 11.16 -10.24 -1.02
CA GLY A 17 10.02 -11.14 -0.87
C GLY A 17 10.44 -12.60 -0.77
N THR A 18 11.43 -13.00 -1.57
CA THR A 18 11.98 -14.36 -1.56
C THR A 18 12.78 -14.62 -0.29
N GLN A 19 13.75 -13.76 0.03
CA GLN A 19 14.64 -13.94 1.19
C GLN A 19 13.90 -13.95 2.53
N GLN A 20 12.85 -13.14 2.64
CA GLN A 20 12.07 -12.98 3.88
C GLN A 20 10.80 -13.83 3.89
N SER A 21 10.60 -14.66 2.85
CA SER A 21 9.41 -15.50 2.71
C SER A 21 8.10 -14.71 2.88
N LEU A 22 8.04 -13.52 2.28
CA LEU A 22 6.84 -12.68 2.33
C LEU A 22 5.73 -13.35 1.53
N GLN A 23 4.67 -13.76 2.23
CA GLN A 23 3.47 -14.32 1.62
C GLN A 23 2.37 -13.27 1.65
N VAL A 24 1.57 -13.19 0.59
CA VAL A 24 0.34 -12.40 0.56
C VAL A 24 -0.82 -13.36 0.71
N ALA A 25 -1.54 -13.27 1.81
CA ALA A 25 -2.71 -14.10 2.07
C ALA A 25 -3.92 -13.58 1.30
N ARG A 26 -4.89 -14.46 1.03
CA ARG A 26 -6.12 -14.12 0.31
C ARG A 26 -6.89 -13.01 1.02
N GLU A 27 -6.94 -13.09 2.35
CA GLU A 27 -7.63 -12.17 3.24
C GLU A 27 -7.05 -10.76 3.12
N GLU A 28 -5.72 -10.64 3.01
CA GLU A 28 -5.05 -9.34 2.83
C GLU A 28 -5.38 -8.70 1.48
N ILE A 29 -5.57 -9.51 0.44
CA ILE A 29 -6.03 -9.04 -0.87
C ILE A 29 -7.47 -8.53 -0.76
N MET A 30 -8.34 -9.31 -0.12
CA MET A 30 -9.75 -8.94 0.10
C MET A 30 -9.86 -7.65 0.94
N ASP A 31 -9.04 -7.51 1.98
CA ASP A 31 -8.98 -6.33 2.82
C ASP A 31 -8.51 -5.10 2.03
N ASN A 32 -7.50 -5.26 1.16
CA ASN A 32 -7.05 -4.18 0.28
C ASN A 32 -8.17 -3.70 -0.65
N LEU A 33 -8.90 -4.63 -1.25
CA LEU A 33 -10.05 -4.32 -2.11
C LEU A 33 -11.18 -3.64 -1.32
N ARG A 34 -11.48 -4.15 -0.11
CA ARG A 34 -12.48 -3.55 0.78
C ARG A 34 -12.12 -2.11 1.13
N GLN A 35 -10.87 -1.85 1.49
CA GLN A 35 -10.38 -0.49 1.79
C GLN A 35 -10.46 0.43 0.57
N GLN A 36 -10.16 -0.08 -0.62
CA GLN A 36 -10.28 0.71 -1.86
C GLN A 36 -11.74 1.13 -2.11
N LEU A 37 -12.68 0.21 -1.93
CA LEU A 37 -14.12 0.50 -2.06
C LEU A 37 -14.59 1.49 -0.99
N MET A 38 -14.20 1.27 0.27
CA MET A 38 -14.51 2.21 1.35
C MET A 38 -13.88 3.59 1.13
N GLY A 39 -12.70 3.69 0.53
CA GLY A 39 -12.12 5.00 0.17
C GLY A 39 -12.93 5.72 -0.90
N TYR A 40 -13.41 4.98 -1.90
CA TYR A 40 -14.26 5.53 -2.96
C TYR A 40 -15.63 5.98 -2.41
N PHE A 41 -16.33 5.10 -1.68
CA PHE A 41 -17.69 5.37 -1.21
C PHE A 41 -17.76 6.07 0.15
N GLY A 42 -16.74 5.95 1.01
CA GLY A 42 -16.72 6.58 2.34
C GLY A 42 -16.66 8.09 2.32
N SER A 43 -16.18 8.68 1.21
CA SER A 43 -16.32 10.12 0.95
C SER A 43 -17.78 10.55 0.71
N MET A 44 -18.63 9.61 0.29
CA MET A 44 -20.06 9.77 0.07
C MET A 44 -20.80 9.18 1.26
N SER A 45 -20.69 9.86 2.43
CA SER A 45 -21.32 9.54 3.72
C SER A 45 -22.01 8.16 3.74
N LEU A 46 -21.23 7.11 4.01
CA LEU A 46 -21.72 5.74 4.17
C LEU A 46 -22.53 5.63 5.47
N GLY A 47 -23.68 6.30 5.53
CA GLY A 47 -24.69 6.16 6.58
C GLY A 47 -25.58 4.93 6.38
N GLY A 48 -25.13 3.96 5.60
CA GLY A 48 -25.90 2.80 5.17
C GLY A 48 -25.17 1.48 5.37
N ASN A 49 -25.97 0.41 5.47
CA ASN A 49 -25.56 -0.97 5.66
C ASN A 49 -24.46 -1.41 4.67
N LEU A 50 -23.37 -2.00 5.19
CA LEU A 50 -22.22 -2.49 4.43
C LEU A 50 -22.36 -3.94 3.97
N ASP A 51 -23.52 -4.59 4.15
CA ASP A 51 -23.75 -5.99 3.75
C ASP A 51 -23.43 -6.28 2.27
N TRP A 52 -23.53 -5.27 1.40
CA TRP A 52 -23.18 -5.42 -0.02
C TRP A 52 -21.67 -5.55 -0.27
N LEU A 53 -20.84 -5.05 0.65
CA LEU A 53 -19.41 -4.88 0.48
C LEU A 53 -18.68 -6.20 0.30
N ASP A 54 -18.95 -7.18 1.18
CA ASP A 54 -18.28 -8.48 1.12
C ASP A 54 -18.68 -9.24 -0.15
N SER A 55 -19.96 -9.19 -0.55
CA SER A 55 -20.40 -9.82 -1.81
C SER A 55 -19.74 -9.19 -3.05
N TYR A 56 -19.46 -7.89 -3.01
CA TYR A 56 -18.81 -7.19 -4.09
C TYR A 56 -17.31 -7.49 -4.13
N VAL A 57 -16.65 -7.55 -2.97
CA VAL A 57 -15.24 -7.99 -2.86
C VAL A 57 -15.08 -9.41 -3.40
N GLU A 58 -15.97 -10.35 -3.09
CA GLU A 58 -15.91 -11.70 -3.65
C GLU A 58 -16.04 -11.73 -5.19
N ARG A 59 -16.87 -10.86 -5.77
CA ARG A 59 -16.94 -10.70 -7.23
C ARG A 59 -15.62 -10.16 -7.80
N MET A 60 -14.99 -9.20 -7.13
CA MET A 60 -13.67 -8.70 -7.52
C MET A 60 -12.59 -9.77 -7.40
N MET A 61 -12.70 -10.66 -6.41
CA MET A 61 -11.78 -11.80 -6.25
C MET A 61 -11.90 -12.84 -7.38
N ALA A 62 -12.99 -12.83 -8.15
CA ALA A 62 -13.12 -13.63 -9.36
C ALA A 62 -12.45 -12.99 -10.59
N ASP A 63 -12.15 -11.69 -10.54
CA ASP A 63 -11.44 -10.96 -11.60
C ASP A 63 -9.93 -11.04 -11.36
N LYS A 64 -9.22 -11.78 -12.23
CA LYS A 64 -7.78 -11.99 -12.12
C LYS A 64 -6.99 -10.67 -12.10
N GLN A 65 -7.38 -9.69 -12.91
CA GLN A 65 -6.65 -8.42 -13.00
C GLN A 65 -6.80 -7.62 -11.71
N GLN A 66 -8.00 -7.61 -11.12
CA GLN A 66 -8.25 -6.97 -9.83
C GLN A 66 -7.43 -7.63 -8.72
N VAL A 67 -7.43 -8.96 -8.65
CA VAL A 67 -6.66 -9.74 -7.67
C VAL A 67 -5.17 -9.48 -7.82
N GLU A 68 -4.64 -9.53 -9.05
CA GLU A 68 -3.21 -9.31 -9.31
C GLU A 68 -2.78 -7.88 -8.95
N SER A 69 -3.61 -6.89 -9.27
CA SER A 69 -3.34 -5.49 -8.89
C SER A 69 -3.35 -5.28 -7.37
N ALA A 70 -4.30 -5.89 -6.67
CA ALA A 70 -4.37 -5.83 -5.21
C ALA A 70 -3.21 -6.60 -4.56
N TYR A 71 -2.85 -7.77 -5.08
CA TYR A 71 -1.67 -8.52 -4.67
C TYR A 71 -0.40 -7.67 -4.76
N GLN A 72 -0.17 -7.00 -5.89
CA GLN A 72 1.02 -6.15 -6.08
C GLN A 72 1.08 -5.00 -5.07
N ARG A 73 -0.07 -4.39 -4.74
CA ARG A 73 -0.15 -3.35 -3.71
C ARG A 73 0.19 -3.90 -2.32
N VAL A 74 -0.42 -5.02 -1.94
CA VAL A 74 -0.18 -5.65 -0.62
C VAL A 74 1.28 -6.09 -0.50
N PHE A 75 1.82 -6.75 -1.53
CA PHE A 75 3.21 -7.17 -1.58
C PHE A 75 4.18 -5.99 -1.43
N SER A 76 3.96 -4.92 -2.20
CA SER A 76 4.76 -3.69 -2.12
C SER A 76 4.71 -3.07 -0.71
N SER A 77 3.53 -3.02 -0.09
CA SER A 77 3.37 -2.55 1.28
C SER A 77 4.14 -3.40 2.29
N LYS A 78 4.13 -4.73 2.13
CA LYS A 78 4.90 -5.64 2.99
C LYS A 78 6.40 -5.46 2.83
N VAL A 79 6.89 -5.30 1.60
CA VAL A 79 8.30 -5.00 1.32
C VAL A 79 8.72 -3.69 1.99
N LEU A 80 7.90 -2.64 1.88
CA LEU A 80 8.18 -1.34 2.52
C LEU A 80 8.14 -1.44 4.05
N ALA A 81 7.16 -2.14 4.61
CA ALA A 81 7.07 -2.36 6.06
C ALA A 81 8.29 -3.12 6.60
N TRP A 82 8.76 -4.13 5.87
CA TRP A 82 10.00 -4.83 6.19
C TRP A 82 11.20 -3.90 6.08
N ALA A 83 11.33 -3.14 4.98
CA ALA A 83 12.46 -2.21 4.82
C ALA A 83 12.50 -1.15 5.93
N ALA A 84 11.34 -0.64 6.34
CA ALA A 84 11.21 0.28 7.45
C ALA A 84 11.61 -0.35 8.79
N SER A 85 11.31 -1.64 9.02
CA SER A 85 11.71 -2.34 10.25
C SER A 85 13.23 -2.56 10.35
N GLN A 86 13.94 -2.58 9.22
CA GLN A 86 15.41 -2.63 9.20
C GLN A 86 16.06 -1.27 9.49
N ALA A 87 15.30 -0.16 9.39
CA ALA A 87 15.82 1.16 9.69
C ALA A 87 15.97 1.36 11.22
N LYS A 88 17.01 2.10 11.62
CA LYS A 88 17.18 2.59 13.00
C LYS A 88 16.89 4.09 13.02
N PRO A 89 15.61 4.50 13.07
CA PRO A 89 15.26 5.91 13.02
C PRO A 89 15.82 6.64 14.25
N THR A 90 16.42 7.81 14.02
CA THR A 90 16.81 8.73 15.08
C THR A 90 15.70 9.75 15.27
N GLU A 91 15.14 9.82 16.48
CA GLU A 91 14.10 10.78 16.79
C GLU A 91 14.71 12.18 16.82
N LYS A 92 14.18 13.08 15.98
CA LYS A 92 14.59 14.48 15.93
C LYS A 92 13.38 15.34 16.27
N LYS A 93 13.43 16.00 17.42
CA LYS A 93 12.46 17.06 17.74
C LYS A 93 12.67 18.21 16.76
N VAL A 94 11.64 18.51 15.98
CA VAL A 94 11.60 19.65 15.06
C VAL A 94 10.54 20.64 15.56
N SER A 95 10.84 21.93 15.45
CA SER A 95 9.85 22.97 15.69
C SER A 95 8.84 23.03 14.53
N VAL A 96 7.68 23.66 14.73
CA VAL A 96 6.69 23.87 13.65
C VAL A 96 7.30 24.68 12.50
N GLU A 97 8.14 25.66 12.81
CA GLU A 97 8.84 26.50 11.84
C GLU A 97 9.86 25.70 11.01
N ASP A 98 10.60 24.77 11.64
CA ASP A 98 11.54 23.89 10.94
C ASP A 98 10.81 22.86 10.07
N PHE A 99 9.64 22.40 10.50
CA PHE A 99 8.80 21.50 9.72
C PHE A 99 8.25 22.18 8.46
N GLN A 100 7.81 23.44 8.56
CA GLN A 100 7.35 24.23 7.41
C GLN A 100 8.49 24.44 6.39
N LYS A 101 9.70 24.77 6.84
CA LYS A 101 10.88 24.91 5.97
C LYS A 101 11.28 23.60 5.27
N LEU A 102 11.03 22.45 5.88
CA LEU A 102 11.24 21.15 5.23
C LEU A 102 10.26 20.93 4.07
N GLN A 103 9.01 21.37 4.22
CA GLN A 103 7.96 21.24 3.20
C GLN A 103 8.23 22.14 1.98
N GLU A 104 8.76 23.35 2.18
CA GLU A 104 9.14 24.28 1.10
C GLU A 104 10.24 23.72 0.20
N LYS A 105 11.18 22.93 0.74
CA LYS A 105 12.26 22.30 -0.04
C LYS A 105 11.80 21.21 -1.01
N HIS A 106 10.55 20.77 -0.91
CA HIS A 106 9.96 19.75 -1.80
C HIS A 106 9.12 20.34 -2.94
N GLN A 107 9.01 21.68 -3.07
CA GLN A 107 8.31 22.36 -4.17
C GLN A 107 9.21 22.75 -5.37
N HIS A 108 10.20 21.92 -5.73
CA HIS A 108 11.05 22.16 -6.88
C HIS A 108 11.05 20.99 -7.86
#